data_AF-A0A496UMA5-F1
#
_entry.id   AF-A0A496UMA5-F1
#
_cell.length_a   1.000
_cell.length_b   1.000
_cell.length_c   1.000
_cell.angle_alpha   90.00
_cell.angle_beta   90.00
_cell.angle_gamma   90.00
#
_symmetry.space_group_name_H-M   'P 1'
#
loop_
_entity.id
_entity.type
_entity.pdbx_description
1 polymer ?
#
loop_
_entity_poly.entity_id
_entity_poly.type
_entity_poly.pdbx_seq_one_letter_code
_entity_poly.pdbx_strand_id
1 'polypeptide(L)'
;MTLRDEEQWKMYLSYYNREARIEYQGREYGFSEEDFEFLNSSSNYWHHAGSPSSWLCCSTVNQAKEKFGKTLPRDKLIGLCADTLNITAQELERTLDWNANYMAWHDGGEPEDYHAYPDV
;
A
#
# COMPACT_ATOMS: atom_id res chain seq x y z
N MET A 1 -19.22 8.86 -12.69
CA MET A 1 -18.29 7.84 -13.18
C MET A 1 -18.66 7.55 -14.62
N THR A 2 -17.76 7.81 -15.56
CA THR A 2 -17.97 7.46 -16.98
C THR A 2 -17.71 5.97 -17.18
N LEU A 3 -18.17 5.38 -18.29
CA LEU A 3 -17.91 3.97 -18.61
C LEU A 3 -16.41 3.64 -18.63
N ARG A 4 -15.58 4.58 -19.11
CA ARG A 4 -14.11 4.46 -19.11
C ARG A 4 -13.54 4.43 -17.69
N ASP A 5 -14.12 5.21 -16.78
CA ASP A 5 -13.68 5.24 -15.37
C ASP A 5 -14.04 3.93 -14.66
N GLU A 6 -15.20 3.34 -14.98
CA GLU A 6 -15.62 2.05 -14.40
C GLU A 6 -14.75 0.88 -14.86
N GLU A 7 -14.39 0.83 -16.15
CA GLU A 7 -13.48 -0.19 -16.69
C GLU A 7 -12.08 -0.09 -16.09
N GLN A 8 -11.54 1.14 -15.99
CA GLN A 8 -10.25 1.38 -15.35
C GLN A 8 -10.28 1.00 -13.86
N TRP A 9 -11.36 1.37 -13.16
CA TRP A 9 -11.54 1.01 -11.76
C TRP A 9 -11.53 -0.51 -11.56
N LYS A 10 -12.29 -1.27 -12.37
CA LYS A 10 -12.31 -2.74 -12.31
C LYS A 10 -10.95 -3.35 -12.64
N MET A 11 -10.23 -2.78 -13.61
CA MET A 11 -8.88 -3.21 -13.96
C MET A 11 -7.91 -3.00 -12.79
N TYR A 12 -7.93 -1.85 -12.14
CA TYR A 12 -7.08 -1.59 -10.98
C TYR A 12 -7.41 -2.49 -9.79
N LEU A 13 -8.70 -2.77 -9.56
CA LEU A 13 -9.13 -3.68 -8.50
C LEU A 13 -8.64 -5.12 -8.75
N SER A 14 -8.44 -5.52 -10.01
CA SER A 14 -7.97 -6.87 -10.34
C SER A 14 -6.46 -7.07 -10.13
N TYR A 15 -5.69 -5.99 -9.97
CA TYR A 15 -4.23 -6.08 -9.76
C TYR A 15 -3.82 -6.42 -8.32
N TYR A 16 -4.72 -6.25 -7.34
CA TYR A 16 -4.47 -6.67 -5.96
C TYR A 16 -4.39 -8.19 -5.84
N ASN A 17 -3.38 -8.67 -5.10
CA ASN A 17 -3.27 -10.07 -4.74
C ASN A 17 -4.22 -10.40 -3.57
N ARG A 18 -5.37 -10.98 -3.90
CA ARG A 18 -6.40 -11.39 -2.92
C ARG A 18 -5.97 -12.54 -2.02
N GLU A 19 -4.95 -13.29 -2.42
CA GLU A 19 -4.40 -14.43 -1.68
C GLU A 19 -3.26 -14.02 -0.75
N ALA A 20 -2.84 -12.74 -0.75
CA ALA A 20 -1.79 -12.25 0.15
C ALA A 20 -2.21 -12.42 1.60
N ARG A 21 -1.51 -13.29 2.32
CA ARG A 21 -1.76 -13.63 3.72
C ARG A 21 -0.44 -13.74 4.46
N ILE A 22 -0.47 -13.41 5.74
CA ILE A 22 0.65 -13.69 6.63
C ILE A 22 0.16 -14.31 7.93
N GLU A 23 0.86 -15.35 8.37
CA GLU A 23 0.62 -15.96 9.68
C GLU A 23 1.54 -15.33 10.72
N TYR A 24 0.96 -14.90 11.84
CA TYR A 24 1.70 -14.42 13.00
C TYR A 24 0.99 -14.83 14.29
N GLN A 25 1.73 -15.44 15.21
CA GLN A 25 1.20 -15.93 16.50
C GLN A 25 -0.04 -16.83 16.36
N GLY A 26 -0.07 -17.69 15.34
CA GLY A 26 -1.17 -18.63 15.09
C GLY A 26 -2.45 -17.98 14.54
N ARG A 27 -2.38 -16.72 14.08
CA ARG A 27 -3.46 -16.03 13.40
C ARG A 27 -3.03 -15.62 12.00
N GLU A 28 -3.94 -15.78 11.04
CA GLU A 28 -3.77 -15.29 9.68
C GLU A 28 -4.29 -13.84 9.56
N TYR A 29 -3.55 -13.04 8.81
CA TYR A 29 -3.87 -11.65 8.51
C TYR A 29 -3.86 -11.43 7.00
N GLY A 30 -4.82 -10.66 6.52
CA GLY A 30 -4.99 -10.31 5.12
C GLY A 30 -6.00 -9.20 4.96
N PHE A 31 -5.93 -8.51 3.83
CA PHE A 31 -6.91 -7.51 3.44
C PHE A 31 -8.20 -8.18 2.93
N SER A 32 -9.34 -7.54 3.16
CA SER A 32 -10.66 -7.94 2.66
C SER A 32 -11.01 -7.19 1.37
N GLU A 33 -12.07 -7.64 0.66
CA GLU A 33 -12.55 -6.91 -0.53
C GLU A 33 -12.90 -5.45 -0.23
N GLU A 34 -13.49 -5.17 0.93
CA GLU A 34 -13.78 -3.79 1.37
C GLU A 34 -12.51 -2.93 1.48
N ASP A 35 -11.37 -3.51 1.88
CA ASP A 35 -10.11 -2.78 1.91
C ASP A 35 -9.63 -2.47 0.49
N PHE A 36 -9.77 -3.42 -0.45
CA PHE A 36 -9.39 -3.21 -1.84
C PHE A 36 -10.26 -2.14 -2.51
N GLU A 37 -11.56 -2.16 -2.28
CA GLU A 37 -12.48 -1.14 -2.77
C GLU A 37 -12.15 0.24 -2.21
N PHE A 38 -11.83 0.32 -0.91
CA PHE A 38 -11.39 1.56 -0.27
C PHE A 38 -10.06 2.07 -0.86
N LEU A 39 -9.08 1.18 -1.02
CA LEU A 39 -7.78 1.53 -1.58
C LEU A 39 -7.87 1.92 -3.05
N ASN A 40 -8.83 1.38 -3.80
CA ASN A 40 -9.09 1.67 -5.21
C ASN A 40 -9.89 2.98 -5.39
N SER A 41 -9.36 4.07 -4.81
CA SER A 41 -9.93 5.43 -4.86
C SER A 41 -9.31 6.28 -5.97
N SER A 42 -9.88 7.46 -6.26
CA SER A 42 -9.45 8.31 -7.38
C SER A 42 -8.00 8.81 -7.30
N SER A 43 -7.41 8.85 -6.11
CA SER A 43 -6.03 9.31 -5.90
C SER A 43 -5.00 8.17 -5.92
N ASN A 44 -5.47 6.91 -5.82
CA ASN A 44 -4.65 5.72 -5.84
C ASN A 44 -4.81 5.02 -7.18
N TYR A 45 -3.70 4.81 -7.87
CA TYR A 45 -3.73 4.20 -9.19
C TYR A 45 -2.57 3.25 -9.40
N TRP A 46 -2.69 2.45 -10.46
CA TRP A 46 -1.66 1.56 -10.95
C TRP A 46 -1.15 2.05 -12.29
N HIS A 47 0.17 2.02 -12.49
CA HIS A 47 0.75 2.22 -13.82
C HIS A 47 0.51 0.99 -14.71
N HIS A 48 0.68 -0.20 -14.12
CA HIS A 48 0.29 -1.52 -14.64
C HIS A 48 0.32 -2.55 -13.50
N ALA A 49 -0.04 -3.81 -13.78
CA ALA A 49 0.08 -4.90 -12.80
C ALA A 49 1.53 -5.00 -12.28
N GLY A 50 1.71 -5.03 -10.96
CA GLY A 50 3.04 -5.03 -10.32
C GLY A 50 3.78 -3.69 -10.33
N SER A 51 3.10 -2.58 -10.71
CA SER A 51 3.65 -1.23 -10.62
C SER A 51 2.61 -0.26 -10.00
N PRO A 52 2.36 -0.37 -8.69
CA PRO A 52 1.50 0.57 -7.97
C PRO A 52 2.14 1.97 -7.94
N SER A 53 1.30 3.01 -7.89
CA SER A 53 1.78 4.36 -7.62
C SER A 53 2.30 4.49 -6.18
N SER A 54 3.17 5.47 -5.94
CA SER A 54 3.69 5.73 -4.59
C SER A 54 2.58 6.10 -3.59
N TRP A 55 1.54 6.80 -4.02
CA TRP A 55 0.34 7.08 -3.21
C TRP A 55 -0.42 5.82 -2.81
N LEU A 56 -0.54 4.85 -3.72
CA LEU A 56 -1.16 3.55 -3.41
C LEU A 56 -0.31 2.75 -2.43
N CYS A 57 1.02 2.75 -2.59
CA CYS A 57 1.94 2.14 -1.63
C CYS A 57 1.75 2.73 -0.22
N CYS A 58 1.79 4.05 -0.09
CA CYS A 58 1.57 4.74 1.18
C CYS A 58 0.19 4.46 1.78
N SER A 59 -0.87 4.50 0.96
CA SER A 59 -2.24 4.21 1.41
C SER A 59 -2.39 2.78 1.92
N THR A 60 -1.80 1.80 1.22
CA THR A 60 -1.85 0.39 1.61
C THR A 60 -1.16 0.15 2.94
N VAL A 61 0.01 0.77 3.15
CA VAL A 61 0.74 0.69 4.42
C VAL A 61 -0.02 1.38 5.55
N ASN A 62 -0.60 2.55 5.30
CA ASN A 62 -1.43 3.24 6.31
C ASN A 62 -2.66 2.42 6.71
N GLN A 63 -3.37 1.83 5.74
CA GLN A 63 -4.50 0.93 6.01
C GLN A 63 -4.07 -0.28 6.85
N ALA A 64 -2.94 -0.90 6.51
CA ALA A 64 -2.42 -2.02 7.29
C ALA A 64 -2.01 -1.62 8.71
N LYS A 65 -1.38 -0.44 8.89
CA LYS A 65 -1.02 0.08 10.22
C LYS A 65 -2.26 0.27 11.08
N GLU A 66 -3.31 0.85 10.52
CA GLU A 66 -4.58 1.06 11.23
C GLU A 66 -5.22 -0.25 11.66
N LYS A 67 -5.32 -1.24 10.75
CA LYS A 67 -5.95 -2.54 11.05
C LYS A 67 -5.09 -3.46 11.91
N PHE A 68 -3.80 -3.53 11.63
CA PHE A 68 -2.92 -4.61 12.11
C PHE A 68 -1.70 -4.13 12.88
N GLY A 69 -1.39 -2.83 12.93
CA GLY A 69 -0.15 -2.30 13.51
C GLY A 69 0.01 -2.52 15.02
N LYS A 70 -1.07 -2.85 15.73
CA LYS A 70 -1.01 -3.24 17.16
C LYS A 70 -0.62 -4.71 17.37
N THR A 71 -0.69 -5.53 16.32
CA THR A 71 -0.48 -6.98 16.40
C THR A 71 0.66 -7.48 15.53
N LEU A 72 0.79 -6.96 14.31
CA LEU A 72 1.84 -7.36 13.39
C LEU A 72 3.07 -6.48 13.60
N PRO A 73 4.28 -7.08 13.69
CA PRO A 73 5.51 -6.30 13.62
C PRO A 73 5.68 -5.68 12.23
N ARG A 74 6.48 -4.60 12.15
CA ARG A 74 6.64 -3.78 10.94
C ARG A 74 7.05 -4.61 9.72
N ASP A 75 8.03 -5.49 9.87
CA ASP A 75 8.53 -6.35 8.79
C ASP A 75 7.43 -7.23 8.19
N LYS A 76 6.55 -7.79 9.03
CA LYS A 76 5.40 -8.60 8.58
C LYS A 76 4.34 -7.76 7.91
N LEU A 77 4.11 -6.55 8.39
CA LEU A 77 3.16 -5.62 7.82
C LEU A 77 3.61 -5.14 6.44
N ILE A 78 4.89 -4.75 6.30
CA ILE A 78 5.50 -4.38 5.02
C ILE A 78 5.46 -5.57 4.05
N GLY A 79 5.80 -6.77 4.50
CA GLY A 79 5.69 -7.99 3.68
C GLY A 79 4.26 -8.22 3.16
N LEU A 80 3.25 -8.14 4.04
CA LEU A 80 1.85 -8.27 3.66
C LEU A 80 1.43 -7.21 2.63
N CYS A 81 1.82 -5.95 2.82
CA CYS A 81 1.52 -4.87 1.87
C CYS A 81 2.18 -5.09 0.51
N ALA A 82 3.45 -5.51 0.50
CA ALA A 82 4.18 -5.78 -0.72
C ALA A 82 3.55 -6.94 -1.50
N ASP A 83 3.26 -8.05 -0.82
CA ASP A 83 2.59 -9.22 -1.41
C ASP A 83 1.20 -8.86 -1.95
N THR A 84 0.44 -8.04 -1.22
CA THR A 84 -0.86 -7.52 -1.63
C THR A 84 -0.76 -6.70 -2.92
N LEU A 85 0.33 -5.96 -3.08
CA LEU A 85 0.59 -5.10 -4.24
C LEU A 85 1.34 -5.81 -5.38
N ASN A 86 1.63 -7.12 -5.25
CA ASN A 86 2.42 -7.89 -6.20
C ASN A 86 3.82 -7.27 -6.49
N ILE A 87 4.46 -6.71 -5.45
CA ILE A 87 5.83 -6.18 -5.50
C ILE A 87 6.66 -6.76 -4.36
N THR A 88 7.97 -6.56 -4.39
CA THR A 88 8.85 -6.97 -3.28
C THR A 88 8.79 -5.97 -2.12
N ALA A 89 9.06 -6.44 -0.90
CA ALA A 89 9.20 -5.57 0.27
C ALA A 89 10.26 -4.46 0.05
N GLN A 90 11.37 -4.79 -0.62
CA GLN A 90 12.41 -3.80 -0.95
C GLN A 90 11.89 -2.70 -1.90
N GLU A 91 11.09 -3.04 -2.91
CA GLU A 91 10.49 -2.06 -3.81
C GLU A 91 9.46 -1.18 -3.09
N LEU A 92 8.69 -1.76 -2.17
CA LEU A 92 7.75 -1.02 -1.34
C LEU A 92 8.51 0.01 -0.48
N GLU A 93 9.52 -0.41 0.27
CA GLU A 93 10.33 0.48 1.13
C GLU A 93 10.94 1.64 0.32
N ARG A 94 11.59 1.33 -0.81
CA ARG A 94 12.17 2.36 -1.70
C ARG A 94 11.12 3.35 -2.22
N THR A 95 9.89 2.89 -2.40
CA THR A 95 8.78 3.73 -2.86
C THR A 95 8.26 4.62 -1.73
N LEU A 96 8.23 4.12 -0.49
CA LEU A 96 7.89 4.92 0.69
C LEU A 96 8.95 6.01 0.92
N ASP A 97 10.24 5.65 0.84
CA ASP A 97 11.35 6.59 0.90
C ASP A 97 11.24 7.67 -0.17
N TRP A 98 10.99 7.27 -1.42
CA TRP A 98 10.81 8.21 -2.53
C TRP A 98 9.64 9.16 -2.28
N ASN A 99 8.51 8.65 -1.81
CA ASN A 99 7.33 9.47 -1.52
C ASN A 99 7.62 10.48 -0.42
N ALA A 100 8.26 10.05 0.67
CA ALA A 100 8.66 10.90 1.78
C ALA A 100 9.58 12.04 1.33
N ASN A 101 10.61 11.71 0.54
CA ASN A 101 11.52 12.69 -0.04
C ASN A 101 10.81 13.67 -0.99
N TYR A 102 9.91 13.17 -1.83
CA TYR A 102 9.12 13.99 -2.74
C TYR A 102 8.24 14.98 -1.97
N MET A 103 7.58 14.53 -0.90
CA MET A 103 6.75 15.37 -0.06
C MET A 103 7.56 16.42 0.71
N ALA A 104 8.70 16.03 1.29
CA ALA A 104 9.60 16.98 1.97
C ALA A 104 10.12 18.06 1.01
N TRP A 105 10.44 17.70 -0.24
CA TRP A 105 10.83 18.67 -1.26
C TRP A 105 9.66 19.59 -1.69
N HIS A 106 8.45 19.03 -1.86
CA HIS A 106 7.29 19.76 -2.36
C HIS A 106 6.64 20.67 -1.30
N ASP A 107 6.47 20.16 -0.07
CA ASP A 107 5.75 20.84 1.02
C ASP A 107 6.71 21.50 2.04
N GLY A 108 8.01 21.19 1.97
CA GLY A 108 9.03 21.63 2.92
C GLY A 108 9.07 20.76 4.19
N GLY A 109 10.23 20.68 4.86
CA GLY A 109 10.42 19.83 6.05
C GLY A 109 11.44 18.72 5.79
N GLU A 110 11.47 17.72 6.67
CA GLU A 110 12.38 16.56 6.56
C GLU A 110 11.61 15.32 6.10
N PRO A 111 12.23 14.38 5.34
CA PRO A 111 11.56 13.16 4.88
C PRO A 111 10.87 12.35 6.00
N GLU A 112 11.43 12.34 7.19
CA GLU A 112 10.91 11.63 8.36
C GLU A 112 9.50 12.11 8.77
N ASP A 113 9.19 13.39 8.54
CA ASP A 113 7.86 13.97 8.83
C ASP A 113 6.78 13.41 7.89
N TYR A 114 7.19 12.90 6.73
CA TYR A 114 6.31 12.43 5.65
C TYR A 114 6.34 10.91 5.46
N HIS A 115 7.27 10.19 6.11
CA HIS A 115 7.43 8.77 5.88
C HIS A 115 6.24 7.97 6.41
N ALA A 116 5.58 7.20 5.53
CA ALA A 116 4.36 6.49 5.89
C ALA A 116 4.57 5.46 7.00
N TYR A 117 5.76 4.85 7.09
CA TYR A 117 6.10 3.94 8.19
C TYR A 117 7.62 3.81 8.44
N PRO A 118 8.27 4.78 9.12
CA PRO A 118 9.72 4.77 9.27
C PRO A 118 10.20 3.57 10.10
N ASP A 119 11.43 3.12 9.86
CA ASP A 119 12.13 2.23 10.79
C ASP A 119 12.36 2.97 12.11
N VAL A 120 12.00 2.34 13.23
CA VAL A 120 12.10 2.92 14.58
C VAL A 120 13.36 2.43 15.28
#